data_AF-A0A962URN9-F1
#
_entry.id   AF-A0A962URN9-F1
#
_cell.length_a   1.000
_cell.length_b   1.000
_cell.length_c   1.000
_cell.angle_alpha   90.00
_cell.angle_beta   90.00
_cell.angle_gamma   90.00
#
_symmetry.space_group_name_H-M   'P 1'
#
loop_
_entity.id
_entity.type
_entity.pdbx_description
1 polymer ?
#
loop_
_entity_poly.entity_id
_entity_poly.type
_entity_poly.pdbx_seq_one_letter_code
_entity_poly.pdbx_strand_id
1 'polypeptide(L)'
;MTPVAELAACLGGWLQQRLAAGDDGKTLLVGFRGAEATFALAAGLGGTKDHPGFSAFARYLLHRRFHCDGHALLLPAALAGEGVYLLNGQVAGQATQALFAADGTVRDWRSDDWPIDRLEVPGDALPGIQRREMERLFEHLRVPPP
;
A
#
# COMPACT_ATOMS: atom_id res chain seq x y z
N MET A 1 22.63 -0.03 8.69
CA MET A 1 21.43 0.80 8.46
C MET A 1 20.22 -0.05 8.84
N THR A 2 19.18 0.55 9.41
CA THR A 2 17.95 -0.19 9.78
C THR A 2 17.18 -0.53 8.49
N PRO A 3 16.65 -1.75 8.33
CA PRO A 3 15.89 -2.17 7.13
C PRO A 3 14.77 -1.20 6.73
N VAL A 4 14.20 -0.50 7.72
CA VAL A 4 13.14 0.51 7.55
C VAL A 4 13.61 1.74 6.77
N ALA A 5 14.84 2.22 6.97
CA ALA A 5 15.34 3.43 6.31
C ALA A 5 15.62 3.19 4.81
N GLU A 6 16.12 1.99 4.47
CA GLU A 6 16.34 1.58 3.08
C GLU A 6 15.02 1.39 2.35
N LEU A 7 14.03 0.77 3.01
CA LEU A 7 12.67 0.67 2.49
C LEU A 7 12.04 2.05 2.26
N ALA A 8 12.19 2.97 3.21
CA ALA A 8 11.63 4.31 3.08
C ALA A 8 12.27 5.08 1.91
N ALA A 9 13.58 4.97 1.70
CA ALA A 9 14.25 5.58 0.56
C ALA A 9 13.79 4.98 -0.79
N CYS A 10 13.69 3.65 -0.86
CA CYS A 10 13.20 2.94 -2.05
C CYS A 10 11.74 3.35 -2.38
N LEU A 11 10.86 3.32 -1.38
CA LEU A 11 9.46 3.72 -1.53
C LEU A 11 9.30 5.20 -1.86
N GLY A 12 10.16 6.08 -1.36
CA GLY A 12 10.11 7.52 -1.64
C GLY A 12 10.38 7.83 -3.12
N GLY A 13 11.44 7.24 -3.69
CA GLY A 13 11.75 7.38 -5.11
C GLY A 13 10.65 6.79 -5.99
N TRP A 14 10.11 5.63 -5.61
CA TRP A 14 9.00 5.00 -6.31
C TRP A 14 7.71 5.84 -6.25
N LEU A 15 7.37 6.39 -5.08
CA LEU A 15 6.21 7.27 -4.92
C LEU A 15 6.31 8.47 -5.88
N GLN A 16 7.45 9.15 -5.94
CA GLN A 16 7.66 10.26 -6.88
C GLN A 16 7.40 9.86 -8.34
N GLN A 17 7.85 8.66 -8.75
CA GLN A 17 7.56 8.13 -10.09
C GLN A 17 6.06 7.89 -10.31
N ARG A 18 5.34 7.38 -9.30
CA ARG A 18 3.88 7.18 -9.37
C ARG A 18 3.14 8.50 -9.49
N LEU A 19 3.51 9.51 -8.69
CA LEU A 19 2.92 10.85 -8.77
C LEU A 19 3.12 11.46 -10.16
N ALA A 20 4.34 11.37 -10.71
CA ALA A 20 4.65 11.83 -12.06
C ALA A 20 3.87 11.05 -13.16
N ALA A 21 3.50 9.80 -12.90
CA ALA A 21 2.68 8.98 -13.80
C ALA A 21 1.17 9.27 -13.71
N GLY A 22 0.73 10.22 -12.88
CA GLY A 22 -0.68 10.56 -12.70
C GLY A 22 -1.42 9.67 -11.70
N ASP A 23 -0.70 8.97 -10.82
CA ASP A 23 -1.28 8.22 -9.71
C ASP A 23 -1.46 9.08 -8.43
N ASP A 24 -1.33 10.40 -8.55
CA ASP A 24 -1.57 11.31 -7.43
C ASP A 24 -3.02 11.21 -6.92
N GLY A 25 -3.18 11.30 -5.59
CA GLY A 25 -4.44 11.08 -4.88
C GLY A 25 -4.89 9.62 -4.83
N LYS A 26 -4.13 8.66 -5.35
CA LYS A 26 -4.49 7.22 -5.26
C LYS A 26 -3.87 6.57 -4.03
N THR A 27 -4.59 5.61 -3.48
CA THR A 27 -4.02 4.66 -2.50
C THR A 27 -3.08 3.71 -3.20
N LEU A 28 -1.84 3.64 -2.75
CA LEU A 28 -0.84 2.73 -3.30
C LEU A 28 -0.63 1.55 -2.37
N LEU A 29 -0.52 0.35 -2.91
CA LEU A 29 -0.18 -0.85 -2.14
C LEU A 29 0.94 -1.60 -2.84
N VAL A 30 1.95 -1.98 -2.07
CA VAL A 30 3.06 -2.84 -2.48
C VAL A 30 3.07 -4.07 -1.59
N GLY A 31 3.18 -5.25 -2.17
CA GLY A 31 3.37 -6.51 -1.44
C GLY A 31 4.82 -6.99 -1.56
N PHE A 32 5.40 -7.49 -0.48
CA PHE A 32 6.79 -7.95 -0.41
C PHE A 32 6.90 -9.44 -0.06
N ARG A 33 7.97 -10.07 -0.55
CA ARG A 33 8.48 -11.35 -0.05
C ARG A 33 9.94 -11.14 0.34
N GLY A 34 10.22 -11.13 1.64
CA GLY A 34 11.48 -10.64 2.16
C GLY A 34 11.69 -9.17 1.79
N ALA A 35 12.77 -8.89 1.06
CA ALA A 35 13.11 -7.54 0.58
C ALA A 35 12.57 -7.25 -0.84
N GLU A 36 12.03 -8.24 -1.54
CA GLU A 36 11.61 -8.09 -2.95
C GLU A 36 10.15 -7.69 -3.07
N ALA A 37 9.88 -6.62 -3.80
CA ALA A 37 8.52 -6.23 -4.17
C ALA A 37 7.94 -7.21 -5.19
N THR A 38 6.84 -7.87 -4.82
CA THR A 38 6.17 -8.90 -5.64
C THR A 38 5.09 -8.30 -6.53
N PHE A 39 4.38 -7.29 -6.05
CA PHE A 39 3.41 -6.54 -6.83
C PHE A 39 3.25 -5.12 -6.29
N ALA A 40 2.74 -4.23 -7.13
CA ALA A 40 2.22 -2.95 -6.70
C ALA A 40 0.93 -2.58 -7.44
N LEU A 41 0.09 -1.77 -6.81
CA LEU A 41 -1.14 -1.24 -7.39
C LEU A 41 -1.38 0.21 -6.98
N ALA A 42 -2.12 0.92 -7.83
CA ALA A 42 -2.59 2.28 -7.57
C ALA A 42 -4.13 2.30 -7.61
N ALA A 43 -4.76 2.20 -6.44
CA ALA A 43 -6.20 2.18 -6.26
C ALA A 43 -6.74 3.60 -5.98
N GLY A 44 -7.59 4.11 -6.86
CA GLY A 44 -8.36 5.33 -6.60
C GLY A 44 -9.54 5.02 -5.68
N LEU A 45 -9.35 5.07 -4.36
CA LEU A 45 -10.45 4.95 -3.41
C LEU A 45 -11.27 6.24 -3.43
N GLY A 46 -12.57 6.14 -3.73
CA GLY A 46 -13.51 7.26 -3.77
C GLY A 46 -14.01 7.71 -2.39
N GLY A 47 -13.39 7.24 -1.31
CA GLY A 47 -13.66 7.61 0.09
C GLY A 47 -13.76 6.42 1.03
N THR A 48 -14.12 6.68 2.29
CA THR A 48 -14.16 5.68 3.37
C THR A 48 -15.08 4.49 3.10
N LYS A 49 -16.13 4.70 2.30
CA LYS A 49 -17.06 3.64 1.87
C LYS A 49 -16.38 2.52 1.05
N ASP A 50 -15.26 2.81 0.40
CA ASP A 50 -14.56 1.85 -0.46
C ASP A 50 -13.54 1.01 0.34
N HIS A 51 -13.27 1.39 1.60
CA HIS A 51 -12.24 0.75 2.43
C HIS A 51 -12.50 -0.74 2.67
N PRO A 52 -13.72 -1.22 3.02
CA PRO A 52 -13.94 -2.64 3.28
C PRO A 52 -13.68 -3.51 2.04
N GLY A 53 -14.11 -3.05 0.86
CA GLY A 53 -13.87 -3.74 -0.41
C GLY A 53 -12.39 -3.77 -0.77
N PHE A 54 -11.69 -2.65 -0.56
CA PHE A 54 -10.24 -2.57 -0.73
C PHE A 54 -9.49 -3.48 0.25
N SER A 55 -9.86 -3.51 1.54
CA SER A 55 -9.25 -4.39 2.54
C SER A 55 -9.35 -5.87 2.11
N ALA A 56 -10.53 -6.30 1.67
CA ALA A 56 -10.75 -7.67 1.19
C ALA A 56 -9.87 -7.97 -0.03
N PHE A 57 -9.81 -7.04 -0.99
CA PHE A 57 -8.99 -7.17 -2.19
C PHE A 57 -7.48 -7.21 -1.86
N ALA A 58 -6.99 -6.29 -1.04
CA ALA A 58 -5.61 -6.22 -0.60
C ALA A 58 -5.19 -7.51 0.14
N ARG A 59 -6.02 -7.99 1.08
CA ARG A 59 -5.76 -9.25 1.79
C ARG A 59 -5.74 -10.46 0.86
N TYR A 60 -6.60 -10.50 -0.16
CA TYR A 60 -6.54 -11.56 -1.17
C TYR A 60 -5.20 -11.54 -1.92
N LEU A 61 -4.76 -10.38 -2.39
CA LEU A 61 -3.50 -10.26 -3.12
C LEU A 61 -2.31 -10.65 -2.25
N LEU A 62 -2.22 -10.09 -1.05
CA LEU A 62 -1.13 -10.33 -0.11
C LEU A 62 -1.07 -11.80 0.32
N HIS A 63 -2.18 -12.36 0.81
CA HIS A 63 -2.12 -13.65 1.52
C HIS A 63 -2.41 -14.86 0.64
N ARG A 64 -3.16 -14.69 -0.46
CA ARG A 64 -3.67 -15.81 -1.26
C ARG A 64 -3.07 -15.87 -2.66
N ARG A 65 -2.90 -14.74 -3.34
CA ARG A 65 -2.37 -14.72 -4.72
C ARG A 65 -0.85 -14.72 -4.73
N PHE A 66 -0.23 -13.84 -3.95
CA PHE A 66 1.21 -13.60 -4.00
C PHE A 66 1.97 -14.12 -2.78
N HIS A 67 1.27 -14.49 -1.70
CA HIS A 67 1.85 -15.03 -0.47
C HIS A 67 2.98 -14.14 0.09
N CYS A 68 2.68 -12.84 0.18
CA CYS A 68 3.55 -11.81 0.72
C CYS A 68 3.72 -11.98 2.25
N ASP A 69 4.94 -11.77 2.74
CA ASP A 69 5.26 -11.69 4.17
C ASP A 69 5.37 -10.24 4.67
N GLY A 70 5.26 -9.28 3.75
CA GLY A 70 5.21 -7.86 4.04
C GLY A 70 4.38 -7.05 3.06
N HIS A 71 4.09 -5.81 3.44
CA HIS A 71 3.39 -4.84 2.60
C HIS A 71 3.77 -3.40 2.97
N ALA A 72 3.55 -2.49 2.02
CA ALA A 72 3.53 -1.06 2.23
C ALA A 72 2.26 -0.48 1.60
N LEU A 73 1.43 0.14 2.41
CA LEU A 73 0.21 0.84 2.04
C LEU A 73 0.47 2.34 2.19
N LEU A 74 0.42 3.09 1.09
CA LEU A 74 0.51 4.54 1.09
C LEU A 74 -0.87 5.14 0.86
N LEU A 75 -1.37 5.90 1.83
CA LEU A 75 -2.67 6.55 1.77
C LEU A 75 -2.52 8.05 1.55
N PRO A 76 -3.20 8.63 0.54
CA PRO A 76 -3.21 10.07 0.36
C PRO A 76 -3.89 10.74 1.56
N ALA A 77 -3.27 11.80 2.06
CA ALA A 77 -3.71 12.57 3.21
C ALA A 77 -3.33 14.05 3.05
N ALA A 78 -3.80 14.88 3.98
CA ALA A 78 -3.41 16.28 4.05
C ALA A 78 -2.95 16.62 5.47
N LEU A 79 -1.78 17.25 5.58
CA LEU A 79 -1.24 17.72 6.86
C LEU A 79 -0.98 19.22 6.75
N ALA A 80 -1.67 20.02 7.57
CA ALA A 80 -1.55 21.49 7.57
C ALA A 80 -1.73 22.13 6.17
N GLY A 81 -2.54 21.53 5.30
CA GLY A 81 -2.79 22.00 3.93
C GLY A 81 -1.79 21.49 2.88
N GLU A 82 -0.77 20.72 3.28
CA GLU A 82 0.17 20.03 2.39
C GLU A 82 -0.35 18.62 2.05
N GLY A 83 -0.31 18.24 0.77
CA GLY A 83 -0.59 16.87 0.34
C GLY A 83 0.53 15.92 0.74
N VAL A 84 0.20 14.88 1.49
CA VAL A 84 1.15 13.89 2.02
C VAL A 84 0.61 12.48 1.82
N TYR A 85 1.49 11.49 1.93
CA TYR A 85 1.13 10.08 1.94
C TYR A 85 1.49 9.46 3.29
N LEU A 86 0.51 8.82 3.92
CA LEU A 86 0.70 8.02 5.13
C LEU A 86 1.16 6.63 4.73
N LEU A 87 2.36 6.24 5.11
CA LEU A 87 2.82 4.86 5.00
C LEU A 87 2.32 4.08 6.23
N ASN A 88 1.59 2.99 5.98
CA ASN A 88 1.53 1.83 6.87
C ASN A 88 2.23 0.67 6.21
N GLY A 89 3.05 -0.07 6.93
CA GLY A 89 3.54 -1.32 6.39
C GLY A 89 3.97 -2.27 7.46
N GLN A 90 4.10 -3.52 7.05
CA GLN A 90 4.87 -4.50 7.78
C GLN A 90 5.92 -5.02 6.82
N VAL A 91 7.20 -4.84 7.14
CA VAL A 91 8.29 -5.38 6.32
C VAL A 91 9.25 -6.14 7.22
N ALA A 92 9.58 -7.36 6.82
CA ALA A 92 10.37 -8.30 7.63
C ALA A 92 9.85 -8.45 9.08
N GLY A 93 8.51 -8.46 9.25
CA GLY A 93 7.86 -8.58 10.56
C GLY A 93 7.90 -7.31 11.42
N GLN A 94 8.41 -6.19 10.93
CA GLN A 94 8.44 -4.91 11.63
C GLN A 94 7.35 -3.97 11.10
N ALA A 95 6.51 -3.48 12.00
CA ALA A 95 5.55 -2.42 11.69
C ALA A 95 6.30 -1.12 11.38
N THR A 96 5.93 -0.48 10.27
CA THR A 96 6.54 0.74 9.76
C THR A 96 5.45 1.77 9.54
N GLN A 97 5.63 2.96 10.12
CA GLN A 97 4.74 4.09 9.93
C GLN A 97 5.59 5.32 9.63
N ALA A 98 5.21 6.07 8.59
CA ALA A 98 5.91 7.27 8.17
C ALA A 98 4.99 8.18 7.37
N LEU A 99 5.38 9.44 7.23
CA LEU A 99 4.79 10.41 6.32
C LEU A 99 5.74 10.65 5.15
N PHE A 100 5.20 10.61 3.93
CA PHE A 100 5.89 11.02 2.71
C PHE A 100 5.28 12.31 2.21
N ALA A 101 6.07 13.37 2.16
CA ALA A 101 5.66 14.58 1.45
C ALA A 101 5.78 14.35 -0.07
N ALA A 102 5.03 15.12 -0.85
CA ALA A 102 5.07 15.05 -2.31
C ALA A 102 6.48 15.34 -2.89
N ASP A 103 7.30 16.09 -2.15
CA ASP A 103 8.69 16.38 -2.48
C ASP A 103 9.66 15.20 -2.23
N GLY A 104 9.15 14.06 -1.71
CA GLY A 104 9.94 12.87 -1.40
C GLY A 104 10.53 12.85 0.01
N THR A 105 10.30 13.87 0.83
CA THR A 105 10.78 13.92 2.21
C THR A 105 10.02 12.92 3.07
N VAL A 106 10.76 12.10 3.83
CA VAL A 106 10.19 11.16 4.81
C VAL A 106 10.25 11.78 6.20
N ARG A 107 9.12 11.79 6.91
CA ARG A 107 9.01 12.24 8.29
C ARG A 107 8.52 11.08 9.15
N ASP A 108 9.12 10.89 10.32
CA ASP A 108 8.61 9.92 11.30
C ASP A 108 7.20 10.33 11.74
N TRP A 109 6.28 9.39 11.69
CA TRP A 109 4.90 9.59 12.10
C TRP A 109 4.33 8.32 12.70
N ARG A 110 3.54 8.45 13.76
CA ARG A 110 2.86 7.33 14.42
C ARG A 110 1.44 7.71 14.81
N SER A 111 0.51 6.79 14.61
CA SER A 111 -0.89 6.93 15.05
C SER A 111 -1.45 5.59 15.50
N ASP A 112 -2.35 5.63 16.48
CA ASP A 112 -3.15 4.48 16.89
C ASP A 112 -4.46 4.39 16.10
N ASP A 113 -4.93 5.50 15.51
CA ASP A 113 -6.14 5.56 14.70
C ASP A 113 -5.82 5.29 13.23
N TRP A 114 -6.30 4.15 12.70
CA TRP A 114 -6.04 3.72 11.33
C TRP A 114 -7.25 3.87 10.41
N PRO A 115 -7.09 4.48 9.22
CA PRO A 115 -8.20 4.68 8.30
C PRO A 115 -8.64 3.40 7.55
N ILE A 116 -7.76 2.40 7.41
CA ILE A 116 -8.03 1.11 6.74
C ILE A 116 -7.76 -0.05 7.71
N ASP A 117 -8.53 -1.13 7.59
CA ASP A 117 -8.34 -2.33 8.42
C ASP A 117 -6.92 -2.89 8.33
N ARG A 118 -6.49 -3.55 9.41
CA ARG A 118 -5.20 -4.26 9.48
C ARG A 118 -5.09 -5.29 8.36
N LEU A 119 -4.12 -5.12 7.47
CA LEU A 119 -3.95 -5.98 6.29
C LEU A 119 -3.14 -7.23 6.60
N GLU A 120 -2.49 -7.30 7.77
CA GLU A 120 -1.70 -8.47 8.20
C GLU A 120 -2.55 -9.73 8.39
N VAL A 121 -3.84 -9.57 8.69
CA VAL A 121 -4.76 -10.69 8.93
C VAL A 121 -5.28 -11.21 7.58
N PRO A 122 -5.10 -12.50 7.25
CA PRO A 122 -5.70 -13.09 6.07
C PRO A 122 -7.22 -12.91 6.06
N GLY A 123 -7.76 -12.57 4.90
CA GLY A 123 -9.21 -12.60 4.67
C GLY A 123 -9.74 -14.02 4.50
N ASP A 124 -11.06 -14.12 4.51
CA ASP A 124 -11.79 -15.35 4.21
C ASP A 124 -11.45 -15.90 2.82
N ALA A 125 -11.65 -17.21 2.65
CA ALA A 125 -11.54 -17.82 1.34
C ALA A 125 -12.63 -17.26 0.41
N LEU A 126 -12.22 -16.85 -0.80
CA LEU A 126 -13.13 -16.26 -1.76
C LEU A 126 -13.72 -17.30 -2.72
N PRO A 127 -15.04 -17.27 -3.00
CA PRO A 127 -15.65 -18.03 -4.06
C PRO A 127 -14.98 -17.80 -5.42
N GLY A 128 -15.09 -18.79 -6.33
CA GLY A 128 -14.47 -18.73 -7.66
C GLY A 128 -14.84 -17.51 -8.50
N ILE A 129 -16.07 -17.00 -8.41
CA ILE A 129 -16.51 -15.81 -9.14
C ILE A 129 -15.79 -14.56 -8.62
N GLN A 130 -15.76 -14.37 -7.29
CA GLN A 130 -15.12 -13.21 -6.67
C GLN A 130 -13.61 -13.20 -6.92
N ARG A 131 -12.94 -14.37 -6.89
CA ARG A 131 -11.52 -14.47 -7.26
C ARG A 131 -11.26 -13.92 -8.66
N ARG A 132 -12.03 -14.35 -9.66
CA ARG A 132 -11.86 -13.87 -11.05
C ARG A 132 -12.07 -12.36 -11.18
N GLU A 133 -13.02 -11.81 -10.43
CA GLU A 133 -13.25 -10.37 -10.41
C GLU A 133 -12.06 -9.61 -9.81
N MET A 134 -11.53 -10.09 -8.68
CA MET A 134 -10.33 -9.53 -8.08
C MET A 134 -9.11 -9.63 -8.99
N GLU A 135 -8.96 -10.73 -9.75
CA GLU A 135 -7.88 -10.85 -10.72
C GLU A 135 -7.98 -9.80 -11.83
N ARG A 136 -9.17 -9.57 -12.38
CA ARG A 136 -9.38 -8.51 -13.39
C ARG A 136 -9.08 -7.13 -12.82
N LEU A 137 -9.53 -6.89 -11.59
CA LEU A 137 -9.27 -5.62 -10.89
C LEU A 137 -7.77 -5.42 -10.69
N PHE A 138 -7.04 -6.46 -10.28
CA PHE A 138 -5.59 -6.40 -10.17
C PHE A 138 -4.91 -6.06 -11.49
N GLU A 139 -5.27 -6.71 -12.59
CA GLU A 139 -4.68 -6.41 -13.90
C GLU A 139 -4.94 -4.97 -14.36
N HIS A 140 -6.06 -4.37 -13.94
CA HIS A 140 -6.40 -2.99 -14.24
C HIS A 140 -5.64 -1.98 -13.37
N LEU A 141 -5.42 -2.30 -12.09
CA LEU A 141 -4.82 -1.38 -11.11
C LEU A 141 -3.31 -1.54 -10.95
N ARG A 142 -2.72 -2.61 -11.49
CA ARG A 142 -1.30 -2.90 -11.29
C ARG A 142 -0.42 -1.81 -11.89
N VAL A 143 0.62 -1.46 -11.16
CA VAL A 143 1.69 -0.56 -11.58
C VAL A 143 3.04 -1.27 -11.40
N PRO A 144 4.13 -0.80 -12.04
CA PRO A 144 5.45 -1.36 -11.81
C PRO A 144 5.80 -1.31 -10.30
N PRO A 145 6.24 -2.42 -9.69
CA PRO A 145 6.72 -2.41 -8.31
C PRO A 145 8.02 -1.59 -8.17
N PRO A 146 8.33 -1.11 -6.95
CA PRO A 146 9.58 -0.42 -6.63
C PRO A 146 10.84 -1.28 -6.84
#